data_AF-A0A1E4FBJ4-F1
#
_entry.id   AF-A0A1E4FBJ4-F1
#
_cell.length_a   1.000
_cell.length_b   1.000
_cell.length_c   1.000
_cell.angle_alpha   90.00
_cell.angle_beta   90.00
_cell.angle_gamma   90.00
#
_symmetry.space_group_name_H-M   'P 1'
#
loop_
_entity.id
_entity.type
_entity.pdbx_description
1 polymer ?
#
loop_
_entity_poly.entity_id
_entity_poly.type
_entity_poly.pdbx_seq_one_letter_code
_entity_poly.pdbx_strand_id
1 'polypeptide(L)'
;MICIALLSIFFSIAIHRADTSGWLSKESDYRYALRNARLQLEDLRAADFDSLPPQQVKIGRDGWVPLAHGQLVPRSLRCRSKIRNLDETRGRVQLDTPAGSVVVVDYAFFAGDHGEAHTIPSSPPYRVTLRNSPVLRVEKATVYSGSHGRSATYRQVGEQLEFAPELAGQVVSVDYSGSRVRNQVSGLFLDGRLRASQQPTDTKLLYVQETYGQQGIAKLQLSLVKPR
;
A
#
# COMPACT_ATOMS: atom_id res chain seq x y z
N MET A 1 -0.84 -52.79 14.35
CA MET A 1 -1.99 -51.97 14.77
C MET A 1 -1.59 -50.81 15.69
N ILE A 2 -0.78 -51.05 16.72
CA ILE A 2 -0.31 -50.00 17.66
C ILE A 2 0.43 -48.84 16.96
N CYS A 3 1.36 -49.13 16.03
CA CYS A 3 2.11 -48.06 15.34
C CYS A 3 1.23 -47.16 14.46
N ILE A 4 0.18 -47.71 13.84
CA ILE A 4 -0.76 -46.93 13.00
C ILE A 4 -1.65 -46.04 13.88
N ALA A 5 -2.05 -46.53 15.06
CA ALA A 5 -2.81 -45.75 16.04
C ALA A 5 -1.97 -44.57 16.60
N LEU A 6 -0.69 -44.79 16.87
CA LEU A 6 0.20 -43.71 17.32
C LEU A 6 0.42 -42.66 16.22
N LEU A 7 0.68 -43.08 14.98
CA LEU A 7 0.85 -42.18 13.84
C LEU A 7 -0.39 -41.32 13.58
N SER A 8 -1.59 -41.90 13.66
CA SER A 8 -2.86 -41.17 13.48
C SER A 8 -3.10 -40.14 14.59
N ILE A 9 -2.75 -40.44 15.85
CA ILE A 9 -2.82 -39.47 16.95
C ILE A 9 -1.82 -38.31 16.72
N PHE A 10 -0.57 -38.61 16.35
CA PHE A 10 0.43 -37.56 16.08
C PHE A 10 0.03 -36.67 14.89
N PHE A 11 -0.47 -37.26 13.80
CA PHE A 11 -0.97 -36.49 12.66
C PHE A 11 -2.19 -35.65 13.02
N SER A 12 -3.15 -36.20 13.79
CA SER A 12 -4.34 -35.45 14.19
C SER A 12 -3.99 -34.25 15.08
N ILE A 13 -3.06 -34.41 16.03
CA ILE A 13 -2.56 -33.31 16.87
C ILE A 13 -1.78 -32.27 16.04
N ALA A 14 -0.93 -32.73 15.11
CA ALA A 14 -0.16 -31.85 14.23
C ALA A 14 -1.07 -31.03 13.30
N ILE A 15 -2.10 -31.66 12.73
CA ILE A 15 -3.10 -31.01 11.87
C ILE A 15 -3.92 -30.00 12.69
N HIS A 16 -4.41 -30.36 13.87
CA HIS A 16 -5.17 -29.42 14.71
C HIS A 16 -4.33 -28.22 15.18
N ARG A 17 -3.05 -28.42 15.50
CA ARG A 17 -2.12 -27.32 15.80
C ARG A 17 -1.83 -26.46 14.58
N ALA A 18 -1.70 -27.06 13.39
CA ALA A 18 -1.51 -26.33 12.14
C ALA A 18 -2.74 -25.49 11.77
N ASP A 19 -3.95 -26.01 12.02
CA ASP A 19 -5.19 -25.28 11.78
C ASP A 19 -5.31 -24.08 12.73
N THR A 20 -5.14 -24.29 14.04
CA THR A 20 -5.21 -23.21 15.04
C THR A 20 -4.13 -22.15 14.83
N SER A 21 -2.89 -22.52 14.50
CA SER A 21 -1.85 -21.54 14.18
C SER A 21 -2.15 -20.78 12.89
N GLY A 22 -2.75 -21.44 11.89
CA GLY A 22 -3.24 -20.81 10.67
C GLY A 22 -4.32 -19.76 10.93
N TRP A 23 -5.27 -20.04 11.84
CA TRP A 23 -6.31 -19.08 12.25
C TRP A 23 -5.73 -17.87 12.99
N LEU A 24 -4.78 -18.10 13.91
CA LEU A 24 -4.11 -17.01 14.65
C LEU A 24 -3.30 -16.10 13.72
N SER A 25 -2.60 -16.66 12.74
CA SER A 25 -1.88 -15.87 11.74
C SER A 25 -2.85 -15.01 10.93
N LYS A 26 -3.95 -15.59 10.43
CA LYS A 26 -4.97 -14.85 9.67
C LYS A 26 -5.59 -13.70 10.46
N GLU A 27 -5.91 -13.92 11.74
CA GLU A 27 -6.45 -12.86 12.60
C GLU A 27 -5.42 -11.75 12.86
N SER A 28 -4.15 -12.11 13.08
CA SER A 28 -3.07 -11.14 13.22
C SER A 28 -2.88 -10.31 11.95
N ASP A 29 -2.89 -10.96 10.79
CA ASP A 29 -2.75 -10.30 9.48
C ASP A 29 -3.95 -9.39 9.20
N TYR A 30 -5.17 -9.83 9.51
CA TYR A 30 -6.38 -8.99 9.40
C TYR A 30 -6.30 -7.74 10.29
N ARG A 31 -5.84 -7.87 11.54
CA ARG A 31 -5.69 -6.73 12.45
C ARG A 31 -4.63 -5.75 11.96
N TYR A 32 -3.51 -6.26 11.46
CA TYR A 32 -2.47 -5.45 10.86
C TYR A 32 -3.01 -4.70 9.64
N ALA A 33 -3.72 -5.40 8.76
CA ALA A 33 -4.35 -4.84 7.58
C ALA A 33 -5.31 -3.70 7.91
N LEU A 34 -6.23 -3.95 8.85
CA LEU A 34 -7.19 -2.95 9.26
C LEU A 34 -6.53 -1.72 9.89
N ARG A 35 -5.43 -1.90 10.64
CA ARG A 35 -4.65 -0.79 11.20
C ARG A 35 -4.00 0.03 10.09
N ASN A 36 -3.32 -0.61 9.14
CA ASN A 36 -2.67 0.07 8.03
C ASN A 36 -3.68 0.79 7.13
N ALA A 37 -4.80 0.16 6.82
CA ALA A 37 -5.87 0.80 6.06
C ALA A 37 -6.43 2.05 6.77
N ARG A 38 -6.53 2.05 8.11
CA ARG A 38 -6.95 3.23 8.89
C ARG A 38 -5.92 4.36 8.84
N LEU A 39 -4.63 4.05 9.02
CA LEU A 39 -3.55 5.03 8.87
C LEU A 39 -3.55 5.62 7.45
N GLN A 40 -3.73 4.77 6.45
CA GLN A 40 -3.84 5.21 5.07
C GLN A 40 -5.03 6.16 4.85
N LEU A 41 -6.18 5.92 5.49
CA LEU A 41 -7.31 6.85 5.43
C LEU A 41 -6.98 8.21 6.05
N GLU A 42 -6.19 8.25 7.13
CA GLU A 42 -5.75 9.50 7.75
C GLU A 42 -4.84 10.31 6.81
N ASP A 43 -3.88 9.64 6.16
CA ASP A 43 -3.03 10.27 5.15
C ASP A 43 -3.83 10.80 3.96
N LEU A 44 -4.77 10.00 3.44
CA LEU A 44 -5.63 10.41 2.33
C LEU A 44 -6.56 11.56 2.72
N ARG A 45 -6.94 11.67 4.00
CA ARG A 45 -7.73 12.80 4.50
C ARG A 45 -6.89 14.08 4.60
N ALA A 46 -5.60 13.97 4.89
CA ALA A 46 -4.68 15.10 4.96
C ALA A 46 -4.11 15.50 3.58
N ALA A 47 -4.20 14.62 2.58
CA ALA A 47 -3.74 14.88 1.23
C ALA A 47 -4.60 15.93 0.50
N ASP A 48 -4.01 16.58 -0.51
CA ASP A 48 -4.73 17.52 -1.37
C ASP A 48 -5.86 16.80 -2.13
N PHE A 49 -7.07 17.36 -2.08
CA PHE A 49 -8.23 16.79 -2.74
C PHE A 49 -7.98 16.57 -4.24
N ASP A 50 -7.31 17.52 -4.89
CA ASP A 50 -7.06 17.47 -6.33
C ASP A 50 -5.93 16.50 -6.70
N SER A 51 -5.12 16.01 -5.74
CA SER A 51 -4.10 14.99 -6.00
C SER A 51 -4.66 13.57 -5.94
N LEU A 52 -5.79 13.36 -5.27
CA LEU A 52 -6.39 12.04 -5.04
C LEU A 52 -7.21 11.55 -6.25
N PRO A 53 -7.30 10.22 -6.49
CA PRO A 53 -8.12 9.68 -7.57
C PRO A 53 -9.62 9.85 -7.31
N PRO A 54 -10.46 10.09 -8.33
CA PRO A 54 -10.08 10.42 -9.70
C PRO A 54 -9.47 11.82 -9.79
N GLN A 55 -8.52 12.00 -10.70
CA GLN A 55 -7.74 13.23 -10.80
C GLN A 55 -8.15 14.04 -12.03
N GLN A 56 -8.35 15.35 -11.83
CA GLN A 56 -8.43 16.30 -12.95
C GLN A 56 -7.02 16.77 -13.28
N VAL A 57 -6.60 16.52 -14.52
CA VAL A 57 -5.23 16.80 -14.95
C VAL A 57 -5.23 17.57 -16.26
N LYS A 58 -4.32 18.53 -16.36
CA LYS A 58 -4.11 19.31 -17.58
C LYS A 58 -3.06 18.64 -18.45
N ILE A 59 -3.34 18.52 -19.74
CA ILE A 59 -2.46 17.81 -20.67
C ILE A 59 -1.24 18.65 -21.04
N GLY A 60 -0.05 18.06 -20.88
CA GLY A 60 1.23 18.66 -21.27
C GLY A 60 1.39 18.82 -22.78
N ARG A 61 2.41 19.58 -23.21
CA ARG A 61 2.67 19.84 -24.64
C ARG A 61 3.02 18.59 -25.45
N ASP A 62 3.63 17.60 -24.79
CA ASP A 62 4.02 16.30 -25.33
C ASP A 62 2.93 15.22 -25.15
N GLY A 63 1.76 15.61 -24.63
CA GLY A 63 0.65 14.71 -24.34
C GLY A 63 0.83 13.88 -23.07
N TRP A 64 1.97 14.00 -22.38
CA TRP A 64 2.21 13.30 -21.12
C TRP A 64 1.56 14.04 -19.96
N VAL A 65 1.06 13.24 -19.02
CA VAL A 65 0.40 13.72 -17.82
C VAL A 65 0.94 12.94 -16.62
N PRO A 66 1.63 13.61 -15.67
CA PRO A 66 1.99 12.99 -14.40
C PRO A 66 0.74 12.89 -13.52
N LEU A 67 0.48 11.70 -13.00
CA LEU A 67 -0.47 11.49 -11.91
C LEU A 67 0.24 11.74 -10.59
N ALA A 68 -0.51 12.14 -9.57
CA ALA A 68 0.08 12.47 -8.26
C ALA A 68 0.76 11.27 -7.58
N HIS A 69 0.34 10.04 -7.92
CA HIS A 69 0.84 8.81 -7.31
C HIS A 69 1.55 7.92 -8.33
N GLY A 70 2.78 7.51 -7.99
CA GLY A 70 3.72 6.90 -8.94
C GLY A 70 3.50 5.41 -9.24
N GLN A 71 3.09 4.59 -8.26
CA GLN A 71 2.95 3.15 -8.45
C GLN A 71 1.49 2.78 -8.73
N LEU A 72 1.10 2.75 -10.00
CA LEU A 72 -0.28 2.45 -10.40
C LEU A 72 -0.60 0.97 -10.29
N VAL A 73 -1.86 0.66 -10.00
CA VAL A 73 -2.36 -0.71 -10.12
C VAL A 73 -2.51 -1.05 -11.60
N PRO A 74 -1.94 -2.19 -12.07
CA PRO A 74 -2.00 -2.56 -13.48
C PRO A 74 -3.43 -2.59 -14.01
N ARG A 75 -3.65 -2.01 -15.19
CA ARG A 75 -4.96 -1.94 -15.88
C ARG A 75 -6.07 -1.20 -15.10
N SER A 76 -5.74 -0.50 -14.03
CA SER A 76 -6.73 0.29 -13.27
C SER A 76 -7.11 1.60 -13.97
N LEU A 77 -6.24 2.12 -14.83
CA LEU A 77 -6.40 3.43 -15.44
C LEU A 77 -7.56 3.43 -16.44
N ARG A 78 -8.47 4.39 -16.28
CA ARG A 78 -9.56 4.69 -17.22
C ARG A 78 -9.58 6.19 -17.48
N CYS A 79 -9.78 6.54 -18.74
CA CYS A 79 -9.97 7.92 -19.17
C CYS A 79 -10.99 7.91 -20.32
N ARG A 80 -11.74 9.00 -20.47
CA ARG A 80 -12.60 9.19 -21.65
C ARG A 80 -11.80 9.36 -22.94
N SER A 81 -10.55 9.80 -22.82
CA SER A 81 -9.60 9.93 -23.93
C SER A 81 -8.86 8.62 -24.21
N LYS A 82 -8.49 8.40 -25.46
CA LYS A 82 -7.68 7.25 -25.86
C LYS A 82 -6.28 7.36 -25.26
N ILE A 83 -5.84 6.28 -24.60
CA ILE A 83 -4.49 6.16 -24.03
C ILE A 83 -3.54 5.71 -25.13
N ARG A 84 -2.46 6.47 -25.35
CA ARG A 84 -1.39 6.12 -26.30
C ARG A 84 -0.28 5.32 -25.64
N ASN A 85 0.11 5.72 -24.44
CA ASN A 85 1.20 5.09 -23.69
C ASN A 85 0.97 5.25 -22.18
N LEU A 86 1.55 4.34 -21.38
CA LEU A 86 1.39 4.30 -19.93
C LEU A 86 2.68 3.81 -19.29
N ASP A 87 3.17 4.54 -18.29
CA ASP A 87 4.25 4.12 -17.41
C ASP A 87 3.66 3.99 -16.00
N GLU A 88 3.29 2.76 -15.66
CA GLU A 88 2.63 2.40 -14.39
C GLU A 88 3.56 2.56 -13.18
N THR A 89 4.88 2.52 -13.38
CA THR A 89 5.88 2.61 -12.31
C THR A 89 6.15 4.05 -11.89
N ARG A 90 6.09 4.98 -12.85
CA ARG A 90 6.27 6.42 -12.62
C ARG A 90 4.96 7.19 -12.51
N GLY A 91 3.83 6.54 -12.76
CA GLY A 91 2.51 7.15 -12.67
C GLY A 91 2.31 8.22 -13.73
N ARG A 92 2.71 7.97 -14.98
CA ARG A 92 2.51 8.92 -16.08
C ARG A 92 1.77 8.26 -17.25
N VAL A 93 0.83 9.00 -17.82
CA VAL A 93 0.00 8.54 -18.94
C VAL A 93 0.12 9.51 -20.11
N GLN A 94 0.18 8.97 -21.32
CA GLN A 94 0.14 9.76 -22.55
C GLN A 94 -1.23 9.61 -23.21
N LEU A 95 -1.92 10.73 -23.43
CA LEU A 95 -3.29 10.73 -23.94
C LEU A 95 -3.36 11.32 -25.36
N ASP A 96 -4.26 10.77 -26.16
CA ASP A 96 -4.60 11.28 -27.49
C ASP A 96 -5.61 12.43 -27.38
N THR A 97 -5.17 13.55 -26.81
CA THR A 97 -6.03 14.72 -26.57
C THR A 97 -5.18 15.98 -26.67
N PRO A 98 -5.71 17.10 -27.21
CA PRO A 98 -4.93 18.30 -27.42
C PRO A 98 -4.30 18.85 -26.14
N ALA A 99 -3.05 19.33 -26.25
CA ALA A 99 -2.35 19.98 -25.16
C ALA A 99 -3.17 21.14 -24.58
N GLY A 100 -3.09 21.32 -23.26
CA GLY A 100 -3.86 22.34 -22.53
C GLY A 100 -5.29 21.94 -22.17
N SER A 101 -5.82 20.85 -22.72
CA SER A 101 -7.11 20.30 -22.31
C SER A 101 -7.05 19.79 -20.87
N VAL A 102 -8.17 19.84 -20.16
CA VAL A 102 -8.35 19.22 -18.85
C VAL A 102 -9.13 17.93 -19.02
N VAL A 103 -8.62 16.84 -18.45
CA VAL A 103 -9.24 15.52 -18.51
C VAL A 103 -9.33 14.91 -17.11
N VAL A 104 -10.33 14.05 -16.93
CA VAL A 104 -10.45 13.21 -15.75
C VAL A 104 -9.75 11.89 -16.01
N VAL A 105 -8.87 11.51 -15.09
CA VAL A 105 -8.21 10.20 -15.08
C VAL A 105 -8.65 9.46 -13.82
N ASP A 106 -9.41 8.38 -14.02
CA ASP A 106 -9.70 7.41 -13.00
C ASP A 106 -8.54 6.42 -12.94
N TYR A 107 -8.01 6.15 -11.75
CA TYR A 107 -6.94 5.17 -11.58
C TYR A 107 -6.95 4.64 -10.15
N ALA A 108 -6.19 3.57 -9.95
CA ALA A 108 -5.84 3.10 -8.63
C ALA A 108 -4.31 3.07 -8.49
N PHE A 109 -3.82 3.26 -7.27
CA PHE A 109 -2.40 3.19 -6.96
C PHE A 109 -2.14 2.30 -5.74
N PHE A 110 -0.92 1.79 -5.63
CA PHE A 110 -0.45 1.09 -4.44
C PHE A 110 0.11 2.10 -3.44
N ALA A 111 -0.48 2.16 -2.26
CA ALA A 111 0.06 2.88 -1.12
C ALA A 111 1.06 1.99 -0.34
N GLY A 112 2.04 2.62 0.30
CA GLY A 112 2.97 1.94 1.20
C GLY A 112 2.28 1.49 2.48
N ASP A 113 2.83 0.44 3.11
CA ASP A 113 2.57 0.08 4.50
C ASP A 113 3.25 1.08 5.44
N HIS A 114 2.64 1.28 6.60
CA HIS A 114 3.10 2.21 7.63
C HIS A 114 3.61 1.51 8.87
N GLY A 115 4.76 1.96 9.34
CA GLY A 115 5.14 1.78 10.73
C GLY A 115 5.49 0.36 11.11
N GLU A 116 6.11 -0.42 10.22
CA GLU A 116 6.58 -1.76 10.59
C GLU A 116 7.83 -1.64 11.46
N ALA A 117 7.64 -1.89 12.76
CA ALA A 117 8.69 -1.77 13.76
C ALA A 117 9.46 -3.08 13.97
N HIS A 118 10.78 -2.97 14.05
CA HIS A 118 11.71 -4.06 14.31
C HIS A 118 12.83 -3.60 15.24
N THR A 119 13.37 -4.52 16.02
CA THR A 119 14.64 -4.30 16.71
C THR A 119 15.77 -4.73 15.80
N ILE A 120 16.72 -3.84 15.53
CA ILE A 120 17.92 -4.17 14.76
C ILE A 120 18.74 -5.16 15.60
N PRO A 121 19.16 -6.32 15.04
CA PRO A 121 19.92 -7.32 15.80
C PRO A 121 21.15 -6.71 16.50
N SER A 122 21.49 -7.19 17.69
CA SER A 122 22.67 -6.70 18.44
C SER A 122 24.00 -7.20 17.87
N SER A 123 23.97 -8.15 16.93
CA SER A 123 25.14 -8.74 16.28
C SER A 123 24.99 -8.74 14.76
N PRO A 124 26.12 -8.82 14.02
CA PRO A 124 26.07 -8.99 12.57
C PRO A 124 25.20 -10.20 12.18
N PRO A 125 24.44 -10.13 11.07
CA PRO A 125 24.56 -9.14 10.00
C PRO A 125 23.71 -7.85 10.16
N TYR A 126 23.16 -7.53 11.34
CA TYR A 126 22.33 -6.31 11.55
C TYR A 126 21.17 -6.15 10.55
N ARG A 127 20.57 -7.28 10.15
CA ARG A 127 19.51 -7.33 9.14
C ARG A 127 18.14 -7.45 9.75
N VAL A 128 17.20 -6.73 9.15
CA VAL A 128 15.78 -6.82 9.45
C VAL A 128 15.07 -7.38 8.22
N THR A 129 14.17 -8.34 8.46
CA THR A 129 13.26 -8.88 7.44
C THR A 129 11.89 -8.28 7.64
N LEU A 130 11.40 -7.55 6.64
CA LEU A 130 10.05 -7.00 6.68
C LEU A 130 9.01 -8.08 6.36
N ARG A 131 7.80 -7.96 6.92
CA ARG A 131 6.72 -8.95 6.77
C ARG A 131 6.23 -9.05 5.34
N ASN A 132 6.06 -7.91 4.68
CA ASN A 132 5.60 -7.80 3.30
C ASN A 132 6.79 -7.88 2.31
N SER A 133 7.55 -8.97 2.37
CA SER A 133 8.67 -9.21 1.45
C SER A 133 8.24 -10.03 0.20
N PRO A 134 8.89 -9.85 -0.96
CA PRO A 134 9.96 -8.90 -1.24
C PRO A 134 9.51 -7.44 -1.17
N VAL A 135 10.40 -6.61 -0.61
CA VAL A 135 10.26 -5.15 -0.50
C VAL A 135 10.46 -4.54 -1.89
N LEU A 136 9.42 -3.86 -2.39
CA LEU A 136 9.45 -3.18 -3.68
C LEU A 136 10.05 -1.79 -3.57
N ARG A 137 9.69 -1.06 -2.52
CA ARG A 137 10.18 0.30 -2.26
C ARG A 137 10.14 0.60 -0.79
N VAL A 138 11.16 1.24 -0.25
CA VAL A 138 11.13 1.82 1.10
C VAL A 138 10.93 3.32 0.95
N GLU A 139 9.90 3.86 1.62
CA GLU A 139 9.62 5.30 1.63
C GLU A 139 10.40 5.98 2.75
N LYS A 140 10.46 5.35 3.93
CA LYS A 140 11.14 5.90 5.10
C LYS A 140 11.60 4.80 6.06
N ALA A 141 12.78 4.97 6.64
CA ALA A 141 13.23 4.20 7.79
C ALA A 141 13.59 5.17 8.92
N THR A 142 12.95 5.01 10.08
CA THR A 142 13.12 5.88 11.25
C THR A 142 13.57 5.05 12.44
N VAL A 143 14.74 5.33 12.99
CA VAL A 143 15.21 4.72 14.24
C VAL A 143 14.80 5.57 15.43
N TYR A 144 14.30 4.92 16.47
CA TYR A 144 13.82 5.56 17.69
C TYR A 144 14.75 5.30 18.87
N SER A 145 15.02 6.37 19.61
CA SER A 145 15.62 6.34 20.94
C SER A 145 14.66 7.01 21.91
N GLY A 146 13.90 6.21 22.66
CA GLY A 146 12.75 6.70 23.43
C GLY A 146 11.71 7.36 22.52
N SER A 147 11.38 8.63 22.79
CA SER A 147 10.42 9.42 22.01
C SER A 147 11.01 10.12 20.78
N HIS A 148 12.32 10.05 20.57
CA HIS A 148 12.98 10.78 19.48
C HIS A 148 13.25 9.84 18.29
N GLY A 149 12.69 10.19 17.14
CA GLY A 149 12.91 9.48 15.87
C GLY A 149 13.91 10.22 14.98
N ARG A 150 14.84 9.49 14.36
CA ARG A 150 15.75 10.01 13.33
C ARG A 150 15.73 9.13 12.08
N SER A 151 15.88 9.71 10.91
CA SER A 151 16.03 8.94 9.67
C SER A 151 17.26 8.04 9.74
N ALA A 152 17.12 6.79 9.33
CA ALA A 152 18.19 5.81 9.35
C ALA A 152 18.65 5.46 7.94
N THR A 153 19.96 5.37 7.76
CA THR A 153 20.56 4.86 6.53
C THR A 153 20.54 3.34 6.56
N TYR A 154 20.21 2.74 5.43
CA TYR A 154 20.17 1.28 5.25
C TYR A 154 20.66 0.91 3.87
N ARG A 155 21.10 -0.35 3.73
CA ARG A 155 21.34 -1.00 2.44
C ARG A 155 20.28 -2.07 2.26
N GLN A 156 19.55 -2.03 1.15
CA GLN A 156 18.68 -3.13 0.77
C GLN A 156 19.52 -4.28 0.21
N VAL A 157 19.46 -5.44 0.86
CA VAL A 157 20.19 -6.66 0.47
C VAL A 157 19.18 -7.76 0.18
N GLY A 158 18.89 -7.98 -1.10
CA GLY A 158 17.80 -8.86 -1.52
C GLY A 158 16.46 -8.39 -0.94
N GLU A 159 15.86 -9.23 -0.11
CA GLU A 159 14.55 -9.00 0.51
C GLU A 159 14.62 -8.40 1.94
N GLN A 160 15.81 -7.97 2.37
CA GLN A 160 16.09 -7.50 3.73
C GLN A 160 16.71 -6.10 3.74
N LEU A 161 16.58 -5.41 4.87
CA LEU A 161 17.25 -4.14 5.14
C LEU A 161 18.42 -4.37 6.10
N GLU A 162 19.62 -4.00 5.67
CA GLU A 162 20.84 -4.05 6.47
C GLU A 162 21.17 -2.65 7.00
N PHE A 163 21.32 -2.53 8.31
CA PHE A 163 21.59 -1.27 9.00
C PHE A 163 23.05 -1.18 9.46
N ALA A 164 23.51 0.05 9.71
CA ALA A 164 24.84 0.29 10.26
C ALA A 164 24.99 -0.36 11.65
N PRO A 165 26.18 -0.89 12.02
CA PRO A 165 26.43 -1.50 13.33
C PRO A 165 26.10 -0.60 14.52
N GLU A 166 26.25 0.71 14.36
CA GLU A 166 25.96 1.74 15.38
C GLU A 166 24.48 1.77 15.80
N LEU A 167 23.59 1.21 14.97
CA LEU A 167 22.16 1.14 15.21
C LEU A 167 21.73 -0.19 15.86
N ALA A 168 22.68 -1.09 16.15
CA ALA A 168 22.41 -2.38 16.76
C ALA A 168 21.63 -2.25 18.09
N GLY A 169 20.61 -3.09 18.27
CA GLY A 169 19.72 -3.08 19.43
C GLY A 169 18.68 -1.96 19.45
N GLN A 170 18.72 -1.00 18.52
CA GLN A 170 17.73 0.09 18.45
C GLN A 170 16.47 -0.38 17.71
N VAL A 171 15.35 0.28 17.99
CA VAL A 171 14.08 0.03 17.28
C VAL A 171 14.02 0.90 16.03
N VAL A 172 13.78 0.27 14.89
CA VAL A 172 13.54 0.93 13.60
C VAL A 172 12.09 0.71 13.18
N SER A 173 11.43 1.76 12.74
CA SER A 173 10.16 1.73 12.05
C SER A 173 10.39 1.96 10.57
N VAL A 174 9.78 1.14 9.73
CA VAL A 174 9.94 1.21 8.27
C VAL A 174 8.58 1.40 7.61
N ASP A 175 8.49 2.41 6.77
CA ASP A 175 7.36 2.68 5.87
C ASP A 175 7.78 2.24 4.47
N TYR A 176 7.05 1.31 3.87
CA TYR A 176 7.52 0.62 2.65
C TYR A 176 6.37 -0.02 1.88
N SER A 177 6.55 -0.24 0.58
CA SER A 177 5.67 -1.11 -0.21
C SER A 177 6.33 -2.46 -0.47
N GLY A 178 5.56 -3.52 -0.32
CA GLY A 178 5.96 -4.88 -0.59
C GLY A 178 5.06 -5.57 -1.61
N SER A 179 5.40 -6.81 -1.96
CA SER A 179 4.71 -7.52 -3.04
C SER A 179 3.57 -8.44 -2.59
N ARG A 180 3.58 -8.91 -1.34
CA ARG A 180 2.62 -9.89 -0.78
C ARG A 180 1.32 -9.24 -0.33
N VAL A 181 1.46 -8.10 0.33
CA VAL A 181 0.38 -7.24 0.80
C VAL A 181 0.40 -6.00 -0.08
N ARG A 182 -0.76 -5.65 -0.61
CA ARG A 182 -0.88 -4.48 -1.49
C ARG A 182 -2.08 -3.66 -1.05
N ASN A 183 -1.82 -2.41 -0.69
CA ASN A 183 -2.83 -1.43 -0.35
C ASN A 183 -3.21 -0.67 -1.60
N GLN A 184 -4.32 -1.05 -2.21
CA GLN A 184 -4.85 -0.36 -3.36
C GLN A 184 -5.74 0.80 -2.91
N VAL A 185 -5.42 2.00 -3.36
CA VAL A 185 -6.27 3.18 -3.23
C VAL A 185 -6.90 3.49 -4.57
N SER A 186 -8.21 3.71 -4.57
CA SER A 186 -8.99 4.14 -5.74
C SER A 186 -10.09 5.08 -5.30
N GLY A 187 -10.78 5.72 -6.25
CA GLY A 187 -11.88 6.59 -5.89
C GLY A 187 -12.85 6.83 -7.02
N LEU A 188 -13.93 7.54 -6.69
CA LEU A 188 -14.92 8.05 -7.63
C LEU A 188 -15.45 9.40 -7.17
N PHE A 189 -15.85 10.23 -8.11
CA PHE A 189 -16.59 11.45 -7.82
C PHE A 189 -18.02 11.13 -7.38
N LEU A 190 -18.59 11.97 -6.51
CA LEU A 190 -19.97 11.85 -6.04
C LEU A 190 -20.78 13.09 -6.44
N ASP A 191 -21.95 12.87 -7.03
CA ASP A 191 -22.90 13.95 -7.30
C ASP A 191 -23.56 14.50 -6.03
N GLY A 192 -24.39 15.54 -6.16
CA GLY A 192 -25.12 16.13 -5.04
C GLY A 192 -26.14 15.20 -4.36
N ARG A 193 -26.36 13.99 -4.89
CA ARG A 193 -27.19 12.91 -4.30
C ARG A 193 -26.33 11.76 -3.78
N LEU A 194 -25.01 11.96 -3.67
CA LEU A 194 -24.02 10.97 -3.24
C LEU A 194 -23.98 9.72 -4.12
N ARG A 195 -24.26 9.87 -5.42
CA ARG A 195 -24.14 8.80 -6.41
C ARG A 195 -22.86 8.95 -7.22
N ALA A 196 -22.32 7.82 -7.68
CA ALA A 196 -21.13 7.83 -8.51
C ALA A 196 -21.32 8.70 -9.76
N SER A 197 -20.42 9.65 -9.94
CA SER A 197 -20.39 10.59 -11.06
C SER A 197 -19.16 10.35 -11.90
N GLN A 198 -19.32 10.42 -13.22
CA GLN A 198 -18.20 10.47 -14.16
C GLN A 198 -17.72 11.91 -14.43
N GLN A 199 -18.46 12.91 -13.95
CA GLN A 199 -18.07 14.31 -14.03
C GLN A 199 -17.36 14.74 -12.75
N PRO A 200 -16.37 15.65 -12.83
CA PRO A 200 -15.76 16.23 -11.64
C PRO A 200 -16.78 16.89 -10.73
N THR A 201 -16.60 16.68 -9.44
CA THR A 201 -17.41 17.28 -8.38
C THR A 201 -16.52 17.60 -7.19
N ASP A 202 -17.04 18.40 -6.26
CA ASP A 202 -16.35 18.74 -5.02
C ASP A 202 -16.45 17.63 -3.96
N THR A 203 -16.90 16.43 -4.33
CA THR A 203 -17.00 15.31 -3.40
C THR A 203 -16.42 14.04 -4.04
N LYS A 204 -15.57 13.34 -3.29
CA LYS A 204 -14.99 12.05 -3.68
C LYS A 204 -15.32 11.00 -2.65
N LEU A 205 -15.50 9.77 -3.11
CA LEU A 205 -15.48 8.58 -2.27
C LEU A 205 -14.22 7.79 -2.63
N LEU A 206 -13.32 7.67 -1.66
CA LEU A 206 -12.11 6.87 -1.78
C LEU A 206 -12.33 5.49 -1.17
N TYR A 207 -11.68 4.50 -1.77
CA TYR A 207 -11.62 3.13 -1.30
C TYR A 207 -10.17 2.77 -1.03
N VAL A 208 -9.90 2.26 0.17
CA VAL A 208 -8.64 1.61 0.52
C VAL A 208 -8.93 0.12 0.65
N GLN A 209 -8.34 -0.66 -0.25
CA GLN A 209 -8.48 -2.11 -0.27
C GLN A 209 -7.13 -2.76 -0.05
N GLU A 210 -7.05 -3.64 0.94
CA GLU A 210 -5.87 -4.44 1.19
C GLU A 210 -6.06 -5.87 0.69
N THR A 211 -5.11 -6.34 -0.09
CA THR A 211 -5.09 -7.70 -0.63
C THR A 211 -3.86 -8.46 -0.14
N TYR A 212 -4.08 -9.67 0.37
CA TYR A 212 -3.03 -10.65 0.67
C TYR A 212 -3.13 -11.77 -0.37
N GLY A 213 -2.15 -11.87 -1.27
CA GLY A 213 -2.23 -12.82 -2.38
C GLY A 213 -3.48 -12.59 -3.24
N GLN A 214 -4.34 -13.61 -3.39
CA GLN A 214 -5.62 -13.49 -4.15
C GLN A 214 -6.85 -13.20 -3.28
N GLN A 215 -6.72 -13.12 -1.95
CA GLN A 215 -7.85 -12.87 -1.06
C GLN A 215 -7.82 -11.42 -0.57
N GLY A 216 -8.91 -10.69 -0.81
CA GLY A 216 -9.13 -9.35 -0.26
C GLY A 216 -9.53 -9.46 1.20
N ILE A 217 -8.84 -8.74 2.08
CA ILE A 217 -8.98 -8.88 3.54
C ILE A 217 -9.71 -7.69 4.14
N ALA A 218 -9.44 -6.47 3.70
CA ALA A 218 -10.07 -5.26 4.22
C ALA A 218 -10.43 -4.28 3.09
N LYS A 219 -11.62 -3.69 3.18
CA LYS A 219 -12.03 -2.58 2.31
C LYS A 219 -12.64 -1.49 3.17
N LEU A 220 -11.94 -0.37 3.28
CA LEU A 220 -12.42 0.83 3.96
C LEU A 220 -12.80 1.91 2.95
N GLN A 221 -13.65 2.83 3.38
CA GLN A 221 -14.17 3.92 2.55
C GLN A 221 -13.98 5.25 3.26
N LEU A 222 -13.69 6.30 2.48
CA LEU A 222 -13.55 7.66 2.97
C LEU A 222 -14.21 8.64 2.01
N SER A 223 -15.22 9.35 2.50
CA SER A 223 -15.82 10.47 1.78
C SER A 223 -15.02 11.73 2.06
N LEU A 224 -14.64 12.45 1.02
CA LEU A 224 -13.94 13.72 1.07
C LEU A 224 -14.77 14.79 0.39
N VAL A 225 -14.77 16.00 0.96
CA VAL A 225 -15.35 17.20 0.36
C VAL A 225 -14.21 18.19 0.12
N LYS A 226 -14.17 18.79 -1.06
CA LYS A 226 -13.14 19.76 -1.43
C LYS A 226 -13.18 20.94 -0.44
N PRO A 227 -12.06 21.31 0.20
CA PRO A 227 -12.00 22.48 1.06
C PRO A 227 -12.30 23.74 0.23
N ARG A 228 -13.04 24.68 0.84
CA ARG A 228 -13.43 25.96 0.22
C ARG A 228 -12.31 26.98 0.27
#